data_AF-A0A832M4V8-F1
#
_entry.id   AF-A0A832M4V8-F1
#
_cell.length_a   1.000
_cell.length_b   1.000
_cell.length_c   1.000
_cell.angle_alpha   90.00
_cell.angle_beta   90.00
_cell.angle_gamma   90.00
#
_symmetry.space_group_name_H-M   'P 1'
#
loop_
_entity.id
_entity.type
_entity.pdbx_description
1 polymer ?
#
loop_
_entity_poly.entity_id
_entity_poly.type
_entity_poly.pdbx_seq_one_letter_code
_entity_poly.pdbx_strand_id
1 'polypeptide(L)'
;MVLKHAPPGSADALSIAPYISMNIPQNGSSPESLTAEKVAALTVDQVLDHVETKALPECIQWIKDHSGVARKHGVMLTAYEGGQHLVGVQGGENNDAMTKLFHEANRHPRMGAIYRKYYDAWKESGGDLFCVFASVGNWTKWGSWGLAEYYDERPADVPKYQETLAWAKVQGQPVVDDPWAGYTEPAALPVTAP
;
A
#
# COMPACT_ATOMS: atom_id res chain seq x y z
N MET A 1 15.57 6.13 -10.62
CA MET A 1 14.84 6.67 -11.78
C MET A 1 15.83 7.45 -12.65
N VAL A 2 16.15 6.95 -13.84
CA VAL A 2 16.97 7.72 -14.80
C VAL A 2 16.00 8.50 -15.67
N LEU A 3 15.78 9.76 -15.32
CA LEU A 3 15.10 10.70 -16.20
C LEU A 3 16.00 10.91 -17.43
N LYS A 4 15.42 10.81 -18.63
CA LYS A 4 16.14 11.23 -19.84
C LYS A 4 16.42 12.74 -19.72
N HIS A 5 17.33 13.27 -20.52
CA HIS A 5 17.69 14.68 -20.41
C HIS A 5 16.53 15.54 -20.94
N ALA A 6 15.54 15.87 -20.10
CA ALA A 6 14.50 16.83 -20.45
C ALA A 6 15.13 18.21 -20.70
N PRO A 7 14.94 18.83 -21.88
CA PRO A 7 15.35 20.21 -22.10
C PRO A 7 14.66 21.17 -21.11
N PRO A 8 15.23 22.37 -20.87
CA PRO A 8 14.62 23.37 -19.99
C PRO A 8 13.16 23.64 -20.35
N GLY A 9 12.29 23.60 -19.35
CA GLY A 9 10.84 23.79 -19.52
C GLY A 9 10.06 22.55 -19.96
N SER A 10 10.67 21.36 -19.92
CA SER A 10 9.99 20.08 -20.19
C SER A 10 10.17 19.07 -19.06
N ALA A 11 9.43 17.97 -19.10
CA ALA A 11 9.52 16.85 -18.19
C ALA A 11 9.42 15.54 -18.98
N ASP A 12 10.11 14.49 -18.53
CA ASP A 12 10.03 13.15 -19.15
C ASP A 12 8.89 12.29 -18.57
N ALA A 13 8.47 12.60 -17.34
CA ALA A 13 7.47 11.84 -16.62
C ALA A 13 6.67 12.73 -15.66
N LEU A 14 5.41 12.36 -15.46
CA LEU A 14 4.58 12.78 -14.34
C LEU A 14 4.60 11.66 -13.30
N SER A 15 5.15 11.95 -12.12
CA SER A 15 5.21 10.99 -11.03
C SER A 15 4.21 11.34 -9.92
N ILE A 16 3.39 10.38 -9.49
CA ILE A 16 2.35 10.57 -8.47
C ILE A 16 2.55 9.65 -7.25
N ALA A 17 1.79 9.88 -6.18
CA ALA A 17 1.72 9.01 -5.01
C ALA A 17 0.26 8.55 -4.77
N PRO A 18 -0.22 7.51 -5.49
CA PRO A 18 -1.63 7.17 -5.50
C PRO A 18 -1.99 6.31 -4.28
N TYR A 19 -2.09 6.89 -3.09
CA TYR A 19 -2.43 6.12 -1.89
C TYR A 19 -3.92 5.78 -1.80
N ILE A 20 -4.23 4.51 -1.48
CA ILE A 20 -5.57 4.10 -1.03
C ILE A 20 -5.78 4.70 0.36
N SER A 21 -6.51 5.82 0.43
CA SER A 21 -6.44 6.73 1.57
C SER A 21 -7.59 6.57 2.56
N MET A 22 -7.25 6.43 3.84
CA MET A 22 -8.19 6.50 4.95
C MET A 22 -7.49 7.19 6.13
N ASN A 23 -7.29 8.50 5.98
CA ASN A 23 -6.63 9.36 6.97
C ASN A 23 -7.66 9.79 8.01
N ILE A 24 -7.54 9.30 9.25
CA ILE A 24 -8.55 9.50 10.28
C ILE A 24 -8.09 10.51 11.33
N PRO A 25 -8.68 11.71 11.38
CA PRO A 25 -8.38 12.69 12.41
C PRO A 25 -8.92 12.25 13.78
N GLN A 26 -8.40 12.85 14.87
CA GLN A 26 -9.03 12.69 16.19
C GLN A 26 -10.50 13.15 16.16
N ASN A 27 -10.72 14.33 15.59
CA ASN A 27 -12.03 14.99 15.51
C ASN A 27 -12.40 15.26 14.06
N GLY A 28 -13.69 15.14 13.73
CA GLY A 28 -14.19 15.35 12.38
C GLY A 28 -14.45 16.83 12.09
N SER A 29 -14.35 17.21 10.81
CA SER A 29 -14.73 18.55 10.34
C SER A 29 -16.25 18.72 10.16
N SER A 30 -17.00 17.62 10.20
CA SER A 30 -18.47 17.57 10.15
C SER A 30 -19.02 16.37 10.93
N PRO A 31 -20.33 16.35 11.26
CA PRO A 31 -20.96 15.22 11.93
C PRO A 31 -20.85 13.87 11.21
N GLU A 32 -20.76 13.88 9.87
CA GLU A 32 -20.62 12.67 9.04
C GLU A 32 -19.17 12.25 8.81
N SER A 33 -18.20 13.08 9.21
CA SER A 33 -16.78 12.72 9.12
C SER A 33 -16.46 11.46 9.94
N LEU A 34 -15.61 10.60 9.38
CA LEU A 34 -14.95 9.57 10.16
C LEU A 34 -14.03 10.22 11.19
N THR A 35 -14.06 9.69 12.41
CA THR A 35 -13.21 10.12 13.53
C THR A 35 -12.52 8.89 14.13
N ALA A 36 -11.44 9.10 14.87
CA ALA A 36 -10.71 8.00 15.49
C ALA A 36 -11.61 7.14 16.39
N GLU A 37 -12.51 7.76 17.16
CA GLU A 37 -13.48 7.04 18.01
C GLU A 37 -14.49 6.23 17.19
N LYS A 38 -15.08 6.81 16.14
CA LYS A 38 -16.04 6.10 15.29
C LYS A 38 -15.39 4.92 14.58
N VAL A 39 -14.18 5.10 14.06
CA VAL A 39 -13.45 4.05 13.35
C VAL A 39 -13.00 2.95 14.32
N ALA A 40 -12.56 3.30 15.53
CA ALA A 40 -12.22 2.32 16.56
C ALA A 40 -13.38 1.40 16.97
N ALA A 41 -14.63 1.82 16.72
CA ALA A 41 -15.82 1.02 16.98
C ALA A 41 -16.25 0.13 15.80
N LEU A 42 -15.58 0.20 14.65
CA LEU A 42 -15.87 -0.62 13.49
C LEU A 42 -15.28 -2.02 13.61
N THR A 43 -15.83 -2.96 12.85
CA THR A 43 -15.19 -4.25 12.60
C THR A 43 -14.17 -4.16 11.46
N VAL A 44 -13.28 -5.15 11.36
CA VAL A 44 -12.34 -5.28 10.24
C VAL A 44 -13.09 -5.30 8.90
N ASP A 45 -14.20 -6.03 8.82
CA ASP A 45 -15.02 -6.07 7.61
C ASP A 45 -15.59 -4.71 7.23
N GLN A 46 -16.09 -3.93 8.20
CA GLN A 46 -16.61 -2.58 7.92
C GLN A 46 -15.51 -1.61 7.45
N VAL A 47 -14.29 -1.72 7.99
CA VAL A 47 -13.14 -0.97 7.49
C VAL A 47 -12.83 -1.38 6.06
N LEU A 48 -12.77 -2.68 5.75
CA LEU A 48 -12.47 -3.18 4.41
C LEU A 48 -13.58 -2.85 3.41
N ASP A 49 -14.85 -2.88 3.82
CA ASP A 49 -15.99 -2.42 3.01
C ASP A 49 -15.82 -0.94 2.64
N HIS A 50 -15.40 -0.09 3.59
CA HIS A 50 -15.09 1.30 3.31
C HIS A 50 -13.92 1.44 2.31
N VAL A 51 -12.85 0.66 2.50
CA VAL A 51 -11.71 0.69 1.58
C VAL A 51 -12.13 0.29 0.16
N GLU A 52 -12.88 -0.81 0.01
CA GLU A 52 -13.30 -1.33 -1.30
C GLU A 52 -14.33 -0.44 -2.00
N THR A 53 -15.22 0.20 -1.25
CA THR A 53 -16.35 0.96 -1.83
C THR A 53 -16.12 2.47 -1.91
N LYS A 54 -15.11 2.99 -1.20
CA LYS A 54 -14.79 4.43 -1.15
C LYS A 54 -13.33 4.71 -1.50
N ALA A 55 -12.39 4.26 -0.65
CA ALA A 55 -10.99 4.68 -0.75
C ALA A 55 -10.30 4.17 -2.03
N LEU A 56 -10.50 2.91 -2.40
CA LEU A 56 -9.93 2.33 -3.61
C LEU A 56 -10.53 2.96 -4.88
N PRO A 57 -11.88 3.07 -5.04
CA PRO A 57 -12.46 3.76 -6.19
C PRO A 57 -12.00 5.20 -6.36
N GLU A 58 -11.85 5.95 -5.26
CA GLU A 58 -11.33 7.32 -5.29
C GLU A 58 -9.87 7.36 -5.77
N CYS A 59 -9.01 6.51 -5.22
CA CYS A 59 -7.62 6.37 -5.67
C CYS A 59 -7.52 5.99 -7.15
N ILE A 60 -8.36 5.07 -7.63
CA ILE A 60 -8.44 4.69 -9.05
C ILE A 60 -8.85 5.89 -9.91
N GLN A 61 -9.78 6.74 -9.43
CA GLN A 61 -10.17 7.94 -10.15
C GLN A 61 -8.99 8.92 -10.27
N TRP A 62 -8.23 9.15 -9.19
CA TRP A 62 -7.03 9.98 -9.24
C TRP A 62 -5.98 9.45 -10.21
N ILE A 63 -5.75 8.12 -10.24
CA ILE A 63 -4.86 7.49 -11.23
C ILE A 63 -5.33 7.81 -12.66
N LYS A 64 -6.63 7.68 -12.93
CA LYS A 64 -7.20 7.97 -14.26
C LYS A 64 -7.06 9.44 -14.64
N ASP A 65 -7.30 10.36 -13.71
CA ASP A 65 -7.18 11.80 -13.95
C ASP A 65 -5.73 12.17 -14.29
N HIS A 66 -4.77 11.70 -13.49
CA HIS A 66 -3.34 11.91 -13.75
C HIS A 66 -2.86 11.24 -15.04
N SER A 67 -3.40 10.08 -15.37
CA SER A 67 -3.16 9.41 -16.64
C SER A 67 -3.66 10.24 -17.84
N GLY A 68 -4.80 10.92 -17.69
CA GLY A 68 -5.27 11.91 -18.66
C GLY A 68 -4.29 13.07 -18.86
N VAL A 69 -3.72 13.60 -17.77
CA VAL A 69 -2.69 14.64 -17.82
C VAL A 69 -1.41 14.14 -18.50
N ALA A 70 -0.91 12.97 -18.11
CA ALA A 70 0.30 12.38 -18.69
C ALA A 70 0.16 12.19 -20.21
N ARG A 71 -0.99 11.62 -20.64
CA ARG A 71 -1.31 11.47 -22.07
C ARG A 71 -1.39 12.80 -22.81
N LYS A 72 -2.04 13.81 -22.23
CA LYS A 72 -2.15 15.15 -22.83
C LYS A 72 -0.78 15.78 -23.09
N HIS A 73 0.18 15.52 -22.22
CA HIS A 73 1.53 16.07 -22.31
C HIS A 73 2.54 15.12 -22.97
N GLY A 74 2.13 13.91 -23.38
CA GLY A 74 3.01 12.93 -24.01
C GLY A 74 4.13 12.42 -23.10
N VAL A 75 3.93 12.45 -21.78
CA VAL A 75 4.91 12.02 -20.77
C VAL A 75 4.49 10.69 -20.13
N MET A 76 5.46 9.99 -19.56
CA MET A 76 5.18 8.74 -18.82
C MET A 76 4.42 9.04 -17.53
N LEU A 77 3.52 8.16 -17.13
CA LEU A 77 2.92 8.17 -15.79
C LEU A 77 3.67 7.16 -14.92
N THR A 78 4.29 7.63 -13.85
CA THR A 78 4.99 6.78 -12.86
C THR A 78 4.42 7.00 -11.47
N ALA A 79 4.62 6.05 -10.56
CA ALA A 79 4.38 6.25 -9.14
C ALA A 79 5.72 6.25 -8.41
N TYR A 80 6.08 7.38 -7.77
CA TYR A 80 7.32 7.45 -6.98
C TYR A 80 7.19 6.75 -5.63
N GLU A 81 5.95 6.59 -5.17
CA GLU A 81 5.55 5.75 -4.06
C GLU A 81 4.06 5.41 -4.18
N GLY A 82 3.58 4.44 -3.41
CA GLY A 82 2.16 4.10 -3.34
C GLY A 82 1.89 2.88 -2.48
N GLY A 83 0.61 2.58 -2.31
CA GLY A 83 0.10 1.55 -1.42
C GLY A 83 -1.10 2.03 -0.63
N GLN A 84 -1.35 1.41 0.52
CA GLN A 84 -2.42 1.79 1.42
C GLN A 84 -1.96 2.84 2.43
N HIS A 85 -2.87 3.74 2.82
CA HIS A 85 -2.65 4.76 3.84
C HIS A 85 -3.85 4.84 4.80
N LEU A 86 -4.14 3.71 5.47
CA LEU A 86 -5.03 3.61 6.62
C LEU A 86 -4.24 4.00 7.87
N VAL A 87 -4.45 5.22 8.35
CA VAL A 87 -3.66 5.77 9.45
C VAL A 87 -4.46 6.81 10.23
N GLY A 88 -4.15 6.95 11.51
CA GLY A 88 -4.57 8.11 12.28
C GLY A 88 -3.73 9.34 11.94
N VAL A 89 -4.35 10.50 11.87
CA VAL A 89 -3.67 11.79 11.68
C VAL A 89 -4.21 12.81 12.68
N GLN A 90 -3.53 13.93 12.88
CA GLN A 90 -4.06 15.06 13.65
C GLN A 90 -4.60 14.64 15.04
N GLY A 91 -3.84 13.83 15.76
CA GLY A 91 -4.20 13.28 17.08
C GLY A 91 -4.89 11.92 17.01
N GLY A 92 -5.46 11.53 15.86
CA GLY A 92 -6.12 10.24 15.65
C GLY A 92 -5.16 9.07 15.78
N GLU A 93 -3.88 9.26 15.46
CA GLU A 93 -2.82 8.27 15.68
C GLU A 93 -2.68 7.84 17.15
N ASN A 94 -3.20 8.62 18.10
CA ASN A 94 -3.13 8.28 19.53
C ASN A 94 -4.29 7.38 19.98
N ASN A 95 -5.12 6.89 19.05
CA ASN A 95 -6.13 5.88 19.32
C ASN A 95 -5.59 4.47 19.02
N ASP A 96 -5.20 3.75 20.08
CA ASP A 96 -4.60 2.42 19.96
C ASP A 96 -5.59 1.37 19.41
N ALA A 97 -6.88 1.49 19.72
CA ALA A 97 -7.90 0.57 19.23
C ALA A 97 -8.08 0.67 17.71
N MET A 98 -8.13 1.89 17.18
CA MET A 98 -8.14 2.15 15.73
C MET A 98 -6.84 1.67 15.07
N THR A 99 -5.68 1.94 15.67
CA THR A 99 -4.39 1.48 15.15
C THR A 99 -4.37 -0.04 15.01
N LYS A 100 -4.79 -0.75 16.07
CA LYS A 100 -4.90 -2.21 16.06
C LYS A 100 -5.87 -2.70 14.98
N LEU A 101 -7.03 -2.06 14.84
CA LEU A 101 -8.01 -2.38 13.81
C LEU A 101 -7.44 -2.23 12.40
N PHE A 102 -6.66 -1.17 12.14
CA PHE A 102 -5.99 -0.99 10.85
C PHE A 102 -4.89 -2.01 10.58
N HIS A 103 -4.14 -2.44 11.60
CA HIS A 103 -3.19 -3.54 11.46
C HIS A 103 -3.92 -4.84 11.10
N GLU A 104 -5.01 -5.16 11.80
CA GLU A 104 -5.84 -6.35 11.50
C GLU A 104 -6.42 -6.30 10.07
N ALA A 105 -6.93 -5.16 9.63
CA ALA A 105 -7.40 -4.97 8.26
C ALA A 105 -6.27 -5.15 7.23
N ASN A 106 -5.04 -4.73 7.53
CA ASN A 106 -3.88 -4.92 6.67
C ASN A 106 -3.42 -6.38 6.56
N ARG A 107 -3.62 -7.20 7.61
CA ARG A 107 -3.34 -8.66 7.58
C ARG A 107 -4.48 -9.46 6.94
N HIS A 108 -5.64 -8.86 6.70
CA HIS A 108 -6.79 -9.58 6.18
C HIS A 108 -6.61 -9.97 4.69
N PRO A 109 -7.02 -11.18 4.25
CA PRO A 109 -6.89 -11.59 2.84
C PRO A 109 -7.54 -10.65 1.82
N ARG A 110 -8.62 -9.95 2.20
CA ARG A 110 -9.25 -8.92 1.35
C ARG A 110 -8.28 -7.77 1.02
N MET A 111 -7.31 -7.46 1.88
CA MET A 111 -6.28 -6.46 1.57
C MET A 111 -5.42 -6.87 0.37
N GLY A 112 -5.12 -8.16 0.23
CA GLY A 112 -4.48 -8.68 -0.98
C GLY A 112 -5.35 -8.46 -2.23
N ALA A 113 -6.63 -8.80 -2.16
CA ALA A 113 -7.57 -8.57 -3.27
C ALA A 113 -7.72 -7.09 -3.64
N ILE A 114 -7.68 -6.18 -2.65
CA ILE A 114 -7.64 -4.73 -2.84
C ILE A 114 -6.38 -4.31 -3.60
N TYR A 115 -5.20 -4.81 -3.20
CA TYR A 115 -3.93 -4.52 -3.87
C TYR A 115 -3.91 -5.03 -5.31
N ARG A 116 -4.46 -6.21 -5.57
CA ARG A 116 -4.60 -6.73 -6.95
C ARG A 116 -5.40 -5.77 -7.84
N LYS A 117 -6.60 -5.37 -7.39
CA LYS A 117 -7.46 -4.41 -8.11
C LYS A 117 -6.77 -3.06 -8.31
N TYR A 118 -6.01 -2.61 -7.31
CA TYR A 118 -5.24 -1.38 -7.37
C TYR A 118 -4.15 -1.41 -8.44
N TYR A 119 -3.38 -2.50 -8.51
CA TYR A 119 -2.35 -2.68 -9.54
C TYR A 119 -2.92 -2.94 -10.93
N ASP A 120 -4.06 -3.64 -11.03
CA ASP A 120 -4.78 -3.79 -12.29
C ASP A 120 -5.21 -2.42 -12.83
N ALA A 121 -5.79 -1.57 -11.97
CA ALA A 121 -6.19 -0.21 -12.35
C ALA A 121 -5.00 0.67 -12.76
N TRP A 122 -3.84 0.52 -12.12
CA TRP A 122 -2.59 1.18 -12.53
C TRP A 122 -2.18 0.78 -13.95
N LYS A 123 -2.14 -0.54 -14.20
CA LYS A 123 -1.80 -1.09 -15.52
C LYS A 123 -2.79 -0.67 -16.60
N GLU A 124 -4.10 -0.77 -16.33
CA GLU A 124 -5.17 -0.37 -17.25
C GLU A 124 -5.12 1.13 -17.58
N SER A 125 -4.64 1.95 -16.65
CA SER A 125 -4.44 3.37 -16.87
C SER A 125 -3.18 3.69 -17.69
N GLY A 126 -2.38 2.68 -18.08
CA GLY A 126 -1.13 2.86 -18.81
C GLY A 126 0.00 3.39 -17.93
N GLY A 127 -0.05 3.13 -16.63
CA GLY A 127 1.06 3.43 -15.73
C GLY A 127 2.30 2.58 -16.05
N ASP A 128 3.47 3.20 -15.90
CA ASP A 128 4.77 2.56 -16.10
C ASP A 128 5.31 2.09 -14.72
N LEU A 129 6.51 2.53 -14.32
CA LEU A 129 7.13 2.25 -13.03
C LEU A 129 6.18 2.56 -11.87
N PHE A 130 6.01 1.57 -11.01
CA PHE A 130 5.34 1.70 -9.73
C PHE A 130 6.31 1.37 -8.60
N CYS A 131 6.71 2.38 -7.84
CA CYS A 131 7.45 2.17 -6.59
C CYS A 131 6.43 1.96 -5.46
N VAL A 132 6.41 0.78 -4.86
CA VAL A 132 5.75 0.57 -3.57
C VAL A 132 6.55 1.27 -2.47
N PHE A 133 5.87 1.91 -1.52
CA PHE A 133 6.52 2.76 -0.52
C PHE A 133 7.58 2.00 0.31
N ALA A 134 7.23 0.83 0.83
CA ALA A 134 8.15 -0.01 1.62
C ALA A 134 7.86 -1.49 1.41
N SER A 135 8.89 -2.29 1.16
CA SER A 135 8.78 -3.75 1.07
C SER A 135 8.55 -4.38 2.46
N VAL A 136 9.47 -4.12 3.39
CA VAL A 136 9.43 -4.64 4.77
C VAL A 136 9.53 -3.46 5.74
N GLY A 137 8.70 -3.46 6.78
CA GLY A 137 8.81 -2.51 7.87
C GLY A 137 7.72 -2.69 8.91
N ASN A 138 8.12 -2.68 10.18
CA ASN A 138 7.21 -2.79 11.32
C ASN A 138 6.10 -1.74 11.26
N TRP A 139 4.87 -2.17 11.54
CA TRP A 139 3.73 -1.28 11.61
C TRP A 139 3.64 -0.63 12.99
N THR A 140 3.25 0.64 13.01
CA THR A 140 3.11 1.43 14.23
C THR A 140 1.85 2.28 14.15
N LYS A 141 1.61 3.12 15.17
CA LYS A 141 0.57 4.15 15.10
C LYS A 141 0.76 5.14 13.94
N TRP A 142 1.98 5.26 13.43
CA TRP A 142 2.31 6.15 12.32
C TRP A 142 2.00 5.53 10.96
N GLY A 143 1.65 4.24 10.89
CA GLY A 143 1.26 3.61 9.64
C GLY A 143 1.63 2.13 9.54
N SER A 144 1.06 1.50 8.51
CA SER A 144 1.20 0.07 8.19
C SER A 144 1.74 -0.12 6.76
N TRP A 145 2.73 0.69 6.37
CA TRP A 145 3.11 0.84 4.95
C TRP A 145 3.97 -0.29 4.40
N GLY A 146 4.75 -0.97 5.24
CA GLY A 146 5.47 -2.18 4.83
C GLY A 146 4.49 -3.20 4.24
N LEU A 147 4.82 -3.77 3.08
CA LEU A 147 4.05 -4.88 2.53
C LEU A 147 4.07 -6.06 3.51
N ALA A 148 5.25 -6.34 4.08
CA ALA A 148 5.50 -7.23 5.22
C ALA A 148 5.96 -6.42 6.45
N GLU A 149 5.80 -7.01 7.64
CA GLU A 149 6.28 -6.44 8.91
C GLU A 149 7.71 -6.90 9.20
N TYR A 150 8.00 -8.18 8.96
CA TYR A 150 9.31 -8.78 9.21
C TYR A 150 9.92 -9.40 7.95
N TYR A 151 11.24 -9.50 7.93
CA TYR A 151 12.00 -9.91 6.73
C TYR A 151 11.93 -11.42 6.47
N ASP A 152 11.59 -12.20 7.49
CA ASP A 152 11.49 -13.66 7.51
C ASP A 152 10.05 -14.16 7.31
N GLU A 153 9.09 -13.25 7.15
CA GLU A 153 7.72 -13.62 6.80
C GLU A 153 7.65 -14.25 5.40
N ARG A 154 6.93 -15.36 5.30
CA ARG A 154 6.71 -16.01 4.01
C ARG A 154 5.71 -15.19 3.21
N PRO A 155 5.95 -14.94 1.91
CA PRO A 155 5.02 -14.15 1.10
C PRO A 155 3.58 -14.65 1.15
N ALA A 156 3.36 -15.96 1.16
CA ALA A 156 2.02 -16.57 1.20
C ALA A 156 1.20 -16.24 2.46
N ASP A 157 1.84 -15.80 3.54
CA ASP A 157 1.17 -15.43 4.80
C ASP A 157 0.93 -13.91 4.91
N VAL A 158 1.41 -13.12 3.94
CA VAL A 158 1.39 -11.66 3.97
C VAL A 158 0.64 -11.13 2.74
N PRO A 159 -0.68 -10.82 2.85
CA PRO A 159 -1.54 -10.60 1.68
C PRO A 159 -1.08 -9.48 0.74
N LYS A 160 -0.59 -8.36 1.27
CA LYS A 160 -0.06 -7.25 0.46
C LYS A 160 1.18 -7.69 -0.31
N TYR A 161 2.12 -8.32 0.40
CA TYR A 161 3.39 -8.72 -0.17
C TYR A 161 3.23 -9.81 -1.24
N GLN A 162 2.39 -10.81 -0.97
CA GLN A 162 2.03 -11.86 -1.92
C GLN A 162 1.56 -11.28 -3.26
N GLU A 163 0.59 -10.36 -3.19
CA GLU A 163 -0.06 -9.82 -4.39
C GLU A 163 0.83 -8.84 -5.13
N THR A 164 1.67 -8.07 -4.43
CA THR A 164 2.71 -7.25 -5.07
C THR A 164 3.72 -8.10 -5.82
N LEU A 165 4.22 -9.19 -5.22
CA LEU A 165 5.17 -10.10 -5.88
C LEU A 165 4.53 -10.80 -7.09
N ALA A 166 3.29 -11.28 -6.93
CA ALA A 166 2.55 -11.90 -8.02
C ALA A 166 2.37 -10.93 -9.20
N TRP A 167 1.99 -9.67 -8.92
CA TRP A 167 1.87 -8.64 -9.94
C TRP A 167 3.22 -8.30 -10.59
N ALA A 168 4.28 -8.13 -9.80
CA ALA A 168 5.63 -7.88 -10.30
C ALA A 168 6.11 -8.98 -11.26
N LYS A 169 5.83 -10.25 -10.94
CA LYS A 169 6.09 -11.40 -11.82
C LYS A 169 5.34 -11.29 -13.14
N VAL A 170 4.06 -10.92 -13.11
CA VAL A 170 3.25 -10.69 -14.33
C VAL A 170 3.80 -9.54 -15.17
N GLN A 171 4.42 -8.52 -14.55
CA GLN A 171 5.13 -7.45 -15.28
C GLN A 171 6.53 -7.85 -15.76
N GLY A 172 6.95 -9.11 -15.56
CA GLY A 172 8.25 -9.62 -16.03
C GLY A 172 9.42 -9.32 -15.10
N GLN A 173 9.18 -8.89 -13.86
CA GLN A 173 10.26 -8.79 -12.87
C GLN A 173 10.75 -10.20 -12.46
N PRO A 174 12.04 -10.36 -12.13
CA PRO A 174 12.66 -11.64 -11.78
C PRO A 174 12.29 -12.07 -10.35
N VAL A 175 10.99 -12.26 -10.08
CA VAL A 175 10.48 -12.77 -8.81
C VAL A 175 10.63 -14.30 -8.79
N VAL A 176 11.29 -14.81 -7.75
CA VAL A 176 11.43 -16.26 -7.49
C VAL A 176 10.28 -16.74 -6.61
N ASP A 177 9.71 -17.90 -6.93
CA ASP A 177 8.54 -18.45 -6.22
C ASP A 177 8.86 -18.88 -4.78
N ASP A 178 10.07 -19.38 -4.57
CA ASP A 178 10.61 -19.70 -3.26
C ASP A 178 12.10 -19.29 -3.23
N PRO A 179 12.43 -18.08 -2.73
CA PRO A 179 13.82 -17.63 -2.59
C PRO A 179 14.60 -18.50 -1.60
N TRP A 180 13.90 -19.30 -0.78
CA TRP A 180 14.46 -20.18 0.23
C TRP A 180 14.39 -21.65 -0.20
N ALA A 181 14.09 -21.96 -1.47
CA ALA A 181 14.05 -23.34 -1.95
C ALA A 181 15.42 -24.01 -1.73
N GLY A 182 15.47 -24.98 -0.80
CA GLY A 182 16.70 -25.66 -0.39
C GLY A 182 17.45 -25.01 0.77
N TYR A 183 17.00 -23.87 1.28
CA TYR A 183 17.41 -23.36 2.60
C TYR A 183 16.82 -24.26 3.68
N THR A 184 17.69 -24.77 4.54
CA THR A 184 17.31 -25.45 5.78
C THR A 184 17.61 -24.48 6.90
N GLU A 185 16.61 -24.20 7.75
CA GLU A 185 16.85 -23.39 8.95
C GLU A 185 18.01 -24.02 9.73
N PRO A 186 19.04 -23.23 10.10
CA PRO A 186 20.04 -23.72 11.02
C PRO A 186 19.34 -24.08 12.34
N ALA A 187 19.81 -25.15 12.99
CA ALA A 187 19.30 -25.53 14.31
C ALA A 187 19.26 -24.29 15.22
N ALA A 188 18.13 -24.08 15.90
CA ALA A 188 17.95 -22.96 16.81
C ALA A 188 19.18 -22.83 17.72
N LEU A 189 19.76 -21.63 17.78
CA LEU A 189 20.89 -21.38 18.68
C LEU A 189 20.46 -21.77 20.10
N PRO A 190 21.29 -22.52 20.84
CA PRO A 190 20.95 -22.91 22.19
C PRO A 190 20.68 -21.65 23.01
N VAL A 191 19.46 -21.55 23.54
CA VAL A 191 19.09 -20.47 24.44
C VAL A 191 19.89 -20.68 25.72
N THR A 192 20.97 -19.93 25.89
CA THR A 192 21.67 -19.88 27.17
C THR A 192 20.77 -19.08 28.13
N ALA A 193 20.19 -19.75 29.12
CA ALA A 193 19.49 -19.08 30.21
C ALA A 193 20.44 -18.08 30.92
N PRO A 194 19.92 -16.94 31.40
CA PRO A 194 20.71 -15.96 32.15
C PRO A 194 21.24 -16.51 33.48
#